data_AF-A0A9D6P1R8-F1
#
_entry.id   AF-A0A9D6P1R8-F1
#
_cell.length_a   1.000
_cell.length_b   1.000
_cell.length_c   1.000
_cell.angle_alpha   90.00
_cell.angle_beta   90.00
_cell.angle_gamma   90.00
#
_symmetry.space_group_name_H-M   'P 1'
#
loop_
_entity.id
_entity.type
_entity.pdbx_description
1 polymer ?
#
loop_
_entity_poly.entity_id
_entity_poly.type
_entity_poly.pdbx_seq_one_letter_code
_entity_poly.pdbx_strand_id
1 'polypeptide(L)'
;MNLSHDQKKYIKKNIRLLSISQIARNLKINEEIISDYIKKRWGEGKLKKVVRKTSVVESKNSKHWFQKGIFPIIFLVILILITYANALDNAFLSDDIAEIVQNPKLGEFGYIFRNLSGILRPLIYWIAFHISNFFPHFPYEPLNPLIFRIPNILLHIGSTILIFFILLKIYKKRFVS
;
A
#
# COMPACT_ATOMS: atom_id res chain seq x y z
N MET A 1 -18.47 39.87 -16.05
CA MET A 1 -19.06 39.20 -17.23
C MET A 1 -20.31 38.43 -16.83
N ASN A 2 -21.37 38.49 -17.62
CA ASN A 2 -22.59 37.72 -17.37
C ASN A 2 -22.57 36.40 -18.14
N LEU A 3 -22.89 35.29 -17.47
CA LEU A 3 -23.02 33.98 -18.12
C LEU A 3 -24.22 33.98 -19.07
N SER A 4 -24.03 33.39 -20.26
CA SER A 4 -25.09 33.16 -21.23
C SER A 4 -26.14 32.16 -20.71
N HIS A 5 -27.31 32.13 -21.35
CA HIS A 5 -28.37 31.19 -20.99
C HIS A 5 -27.89 29.72 -21.08
N ASP A 6 -27.14 29.39 -22.13
CA ASP A 6 -26.64 28.04 -22.36
C ASP A 6 -25.57 27.64 -21.36
N GLN A 7 -24.67 28.55 -21.01
CA GLN A 7 -23.66 28.34 -19.97
C GLN A 7 -24.32 28.05 -18.61
N LYS A 8 -25.35 28.83 -18.24
CA LYS A 8 -26.13 28.60 -17.01
C LYS A 8 -26.82 27.22 -17.03
N LYS A 9 -27.42 26.84 -18.15
CA LYS A 9 -28.07 25.53 -18.34
C LYS A 9 -27.06 24.39 -18.21
N TYR A 10 -25.88 24.54 -18.81
CA TYR A 10 -24.80 23.56 -18.74
C TYR A 10 -24.28 23.38 -17.32
N ILE A 11 -24.01 24.47 -16.59
CA ILE A 11 -23.56 24.43 -15.19
C ILE A 11 -24.60 23.67 -14.34
N LYS A 12 -25.89 24.00 -14.46
CA LYS A 12 -26.96 23.33 -13.71
C LYS A 12 -27.00 21.82 -13.92
N LYS A 13 -26.84 21.37 -15.16
CA LYS A 13 -26.87 19.93 -15.51
C LYS A 13 -25.65 19.18 -14.98
N ASN A 14 -24.47 19.82 -14.98
CA ASN A 14 -23.21 19.13 -14.74
C ASN A 14 -22.58 19.34 -13.37
N ILE A 15 -23.03 20.32 -12.57
CA ILE A 15 -22.46 20.64 -11.24
C ILE A 15 -22.49 19.48 -10.23
N ARG A 16 -23.33 18.46 -10.46
CA ARG A 16 -23.36 17.24 -9.62
C ARG A 16 -22.34 16.19 -10.05
N LEU A 17 -21.90 16.24 -11.30
CA LEU A 17 -21.09 15.21 -11.96
C LEU A 17 -19.65 15.67 -12.19
N LEU A 18 -19.46 16.94 -12.55
CA LEU A 18 -18.17 17.52 -12.93
C LEU A 18 -17.69 18.54 -11.89
N SER A 19 -16.37 18.69 -11.79
CA SER A 19 -15.71 19.73 -11.01
C SER A 19 -15.87 21.13 -11.63
N ILE A 20 -15.68 22.18 -10.82
CA ILE A 20 -15.70 23.57 -11.30
C ILE A 20 -14.66 23.76 -12.42
N SER A 21 -13.45 23.22 -12.25
CA SER A 21 -12.37 23.29 -13.23
C SER A 21 -12.66 22.54 -14.53
N GLN A 22 -13.38 21.41 -14.48
CA GLN A 22 -13.85 20.72 -15.69
C GLN A 22 -14.93 21.51 -16.41
N ILE A 23 -15.87 22.09 -15.66
CA ILE A 23 -16.94 22.92 -16.23
C ILE A 23 -16.35 24.19 -16.85
N ALA A 24 -15.37 24.82 -16.19
CA ALA A 24 -14.62 25.97 -16.68
C ALA A 24 -13.90 25.68 -18.00
N ARG A 25 -13.18 24.55 -18.08
CA ARG A 25 -12.54 24.08 -19.32
C ARG A 25 -13.54 23.84 -20.44
N ASN A 26 -14.64 23.13 -20.16
CA ASN A 26 -15.65 22.80 -21.17
C ASN A 26 -16.36 24.04 -21.71
N LEU A 27 -16.58 25.04 -20.87
CA LEU A 27 -17.24 26.29 -21.24
C LEU A 27 -16.26 27.38 -21.68
N LYS A 28 -14.94 27.14 -21.58
CA LYS A 28 -13.86 28.10 -21.85
C LYS A 28 -14.06 29.43 -21.09
N ILE A 29 -14.44 29.35 -19.82
CA ILE A 29 -14.65 30.51 -18.94
C ILE A 29 -13.86 30.34 -17.65
N ASN A 30 -13.58 31.46 -16.97
CA ASN A 30 -12.87 31.46 -15.70
C ASN A 30 -13.70 30.75 -14.59
N GLU A 31 -13.02 29.95 -13.77
CA GLU A 31 -13.59 29.25 -12.60
C GLU A 31 -14.24 30.19 -11.59
N GLU A 32 -13.71 31.41 -11.47
CA GLU A 32 -14.22 32.43 -10.56
C GLU A 32 -15.65 32.84 -10.93
N ILE A 33 -15.93 33.00 -12.23
CA ILE A 33 -17.27 33.34 -12.76
C ILE A 33 -18.28 32.22 -12.44
N ILE A 34 -17.85 30.97 -12.53
CA ILE A 34 -18.69 29.81 -12.19
C ILE A 34 -18.94 29.76 -10.69
N SER A 35 -17.91 30.00 -9.88
CA SER A 35 -18.00 30.01 -8.41
C SER A 35 -18.95 31.09 -7.92
N ASP A 36 -18.85 32.30 -8.47
CA ASP A 36 -19.76 33.42 -8.18
C ASP A 36 -21.19 33.11 -8.58
N TYR A 37 -21.39 32.50 -9.76
CA TYR A 37 -22.73 32.08 -10.19
C TYR A 37 -23.35 31.05 -9.25
N ILE A 38 -22.56 30.06 -8.84
CA ILE A 38 -23.01 29.01 -7.90
C ILE A 38 -23.35 29.63 -6.54
N LYS A 39 -22.48 30.51 -6.04
CA LYS A 39 -22.68 31.23 -4.77
C LYS A 39 -23.95 32.08 -4.81
N LYS A 40 -24.14 32.88 -5.86
CA LYS A 40 -25.32 33.74 -6.03
C LYS A 40 -26.62 32.95 -6.17
N ARG A 41 -26.60 31.78 -6.80
CA ARG A 41 -27.81 31.00 -7.10
C ARG A 41 -28.21 30.01 -6.01
N TRP A 42 -27.25 29.35 -5.36
CA TRP A 42 -27.49 28.25 -4.41
C TRP A 42 -26.84 28.46 -3.04
N GLY A 43 -26.17 29.60 -2.82
CA GLY A 43 -25.54 29.94 -1.56
C GLY A 43 -24.17 29.28 -1.35
N GLU A 44 -23.45 29.77 -0.33
CA GLU A 44 -22.09 29.31 -0.02
C GLU A 44 -22.03 27.83 0.39
N GLY A 45 -23.07 27.32 1.04
CA GLY A 45 -23.12 25.91 1.46
C GLY A 45 -23.04 24.95 0.28
N LYS A 46 -23.68 25.30 -0.85
CA LYS A 46 -23.62 24.48 -2.07
C LYS A 46 -22.25 24.55 -2.72
N LEU A 47 -21.66 25.74 -2.80
CA LEU A 47 -20.30 25.94 -3.31
C LEU A 47 -19.29 25.11 -2.53
N LYS A 48 -19.28 25.20 -1.19
CA LYS A 48 -18.41 24.41 -0.31
C LYS A 48 -18.56 22.90 -0.55
N LYS A 49 -19.79 22.42 -0.77
CA LYS A 49 -20.07 20.99 -1.03
C LYS A 49 -19.49 20.52 -2.38
N VAL A 50 -19.55 21.37 -3.41
CA VAL A 50 -19.01 21.08 -4.76
C VAL A 50 -17.48 21.12 -4.74
N VAL A 51 -16.89 22.11 -4.08
CA VAL A 51 -15.43 22.24 -3.92
C VAL A 51 -14.87 21.05 -3.12
N ARG A 52 -15.51 20.68 -2.00
CA ARG A 52 -15.10 19.52 -1.19
C ARG A 52 -15.26 18.19 -1.93
N LYS A 53 -16.26 18.05 -2.80
CA LYS A 53 -16.40 16.86 -3.66
C LYS A 53 -15.28 16.80 -4.70
N THR A 54 -14.88 17.96 -5.23
CA THR A 54 -13.82 18.08 -6.22
C THR A 54 -12.47 17.65 -5.65
N SER A 55 -12.12 18.07 -4.44
CA SER A 55 -10.86 17.66 -3.79
C SER A 55 -10.78 16.15 -3.52
N VAL A 56 -11.91 15.49 -3.25
CA VAL A 56 -11.97 14.02 -3.09
C VAL A 56 -11.85 13.29 -4.43
N VAL A 57 -12.46 13.82 -5.50
CA VAL A 57 -12.44 13.19 -6.83
C VAL A 57 -11.09 13.39 -7.54
N GLU A 58 -10.41 14.53 -7.37
CA GLU A 58 -9.04 14.71 -7.87
C GLU A 58 -8.04 13.80 -7.17
N SER A 59 -8.25 13.46 -5.88
CA SER A 59 -7.44 12.44 -5.19
C SER A 59 -7.62 11.03 -5.78
N LYS A 60 -8.72 10.77 -6.52
CA LYS A 60 -8.99 9.50 -7.19
C LYS A 60 -8.33 9.34 -8.56
N ASN A 61 -7.56 10.33 -9.04
CA ASN A 61 -6.71 10.17 -10.23
C ASN A 61 -5.41 9.38 -9.91
N SER A 62 -5.51 8.38 -9.04
CA SER A 62 -4.44 7.49 -8.56
C SER A 62 -3.81 6.62 -9.64
N LYS A 63 -4.43 6.54 -10.84
CA LYS A 63 -3.88 5.80 -11.98
C LYS A 63 -2.55 6.38 -12.50
N HIS A 64 -2.34 7.69 -12.37
CA HIS A 64 -1.03 8.29 -12.71
C HIS A 64 0.06 7.98 -11.67
N TRP A 65 -0.33 7.64 -10.43
CA TRP A 65 0.63 7.32 -9.37
C TRP A 65 1.24 5.93 -9.57
N PHE A 66 0.46 4.95 -10.01
CA PHE A 66 0.95 3.59 -10.28
C PHE A 66 1.92 3.50 -11.46
N GLN A 67 1.76 4.34 -12.49
CA GLN A 67 2.62 4.29 -13.69
C GLN A 67 4.00 4.95 -13.51
N LYS A 68 4.18 5.82 -12.49
CA LYS A 68 5.49 6.43 -12.15
C LYS A 68 5.99 6.10 -10.74
N GLY A 69 5.18 5.44 -9.90
CA GLY A 69 5.47 5.22 -8.48
C GLY A 69 5.94 3.81 -8.10
N ILE A 70 5.99 2.86 -9.05
CA ILE A 70 6.41 1.48 -8.73
C ILE A 70 7.93 1.30 -8.72
N PHE A 71 8.68 2.14 -9.43
CA PHE A 71 10.14 2.03 -9.51
C PHE A 71 10.83 2.07 -8.13
N PRO A 72 10.51 3.01 -7.21
CA PRO A 72 11.08 2.99 -5.87
C PRO A 72 10.78 1.70 -5.09
N ILE A 73 9.59 1.12 -5.28
CA ILE A 73 9.19 -0.12 -4.60
C ILE A 73 10.02 -1.29 -5.12
N ILE A 74 10.14 -1.43 -6.45
CA ILE A 74 10.95 -2.47 -7.08
C ILE A 74 12.41 -2.33 -6.64
N PHE A 75 12.94 -1.11 -6.64
CA PHE A 75 14.30 -0.84 -6.19
C PHE A 75 14.54 -1.26 -4.73
N LEU A 76 13.61 -0.95 -3.82
CA LEU A 76 13.68 -1.39 -2.43
C LEU A 76 13.65 -2.91 -2.30
N VAL A 77 12.77 -3.59 -3.05
CA VAL A 77 12.71 -5.06 -3.05
C VAL A 77 14.03 -5.66 -3.52
N ILE A 78 14.61 -5.14 -4.61
CA ILE A 78 15.91 -5.60 -5.13
C ILE A 78 17.01 -5.42 -4.07
N LEU A 79 17.08 -4.24 -3.42
CA LEU A 79 18.07 -4.01 -2.37
C LEU A 79 17.95 -5.02 -1.23
N ILE A 80 16.72 -5.34 -0.80
CA ILE A 80 16.50 -6.36 0.24
C ILE A 80 16.92 -7.74 -0.24
N LEU A 81 16.60 -8.12 -1.48
CA LEU A 81 17.03 -9.42 -2.01
C LEU A 81 18.55 -9.52 -2.09
N ILE A 82 19.25 -8.45 -2.47
CA ILE A 82 20.71 -8.39 -2.50
C ILE A 82 21.30 -8.56 -1.09
N THR A 83 20.73 -7.91 -0.06
CA THR A 83 21.24 -8.07 1.30
C THR A 83 21.04 -9.48 1.84
N TYR A 84 19.93 -10.13 1.49
CA TYR A 84 19.67 -11.52 1.87
C TYR A 84 20.41 -12.55 1.00
N ALA A 85 20.83 -12.21 -0.22
CA ALA A 85 21.51 -13.14 -1.12
C ALA A 85 22.71 -13.84 -0.46
N ASN A 86 23.48 -13.10 0.33
CA ASN A 86 24.65 -13.62 1.07
C ASN A 86 24.28 -14.51 2.27
N ALA A 87 23.01 -14.56 2.65
CA ALA A 87 22.52 -15.31 3.81
C ALA A 87 21.55 -16.43 3.44
N LEU A 88 21.12 -16.54 2.18
CA LEU A 88 20.11 -17.51 1.75
C LEU A 88 20.57 -18.96 1.88
N ASP A 89 21.86 -19.22 1.67
CA ASP A 89 22.45 -20.57 1.64
C ASP A 89 23.25 -20.91 2.91
N ASN A 90 23.20 -20.06 3.94
CA ASN A 90 23.89 -20.35 5.18
C ASN A 90 23.21 -21.53 5.92
N ALA A 91 23.96 -22.27 6.73
CA ALA A 91 23.38 -23.26 7.63
C ALA A 91 22.50 -22.58 8.71
N PHE A 92 21.71 -23.38 9.44
CA PHE A 92 21.03 -22.92 10.65
C PHE A 92 22.06 -22.46 11.70
N LEU A 93 21.79 -21.34 12.37
CA LEU A 93 22.64 -20.80 13.44
C LEU A 93 22.17 -21.26 14.82
N SER A 94 22.90 -20.90 15.88
CA SER A 94 22.63 -21.31 17.27
C SER A 94 21.15 -21.18 17.67
N ASP A 95 20.54 -20.05 17.31
CA ASP A 95 19.18 -19.71 17.72
C ASP A 95 18.14 -20.48 16.90
N ASP A 96 18.47 -20.82 15.65
CA ASP A 96 17.63 -21.65 14.79
C ASP A 96 17.72 -23.13 15.19
N ILE A 97 18.90 -23.59 15.63
CA ILE A 97 19.13 -24.99 15.96
C ILE A 97 18.20 -25.44 17.09
N ALA A 98 18.12 -24.67 18.19
CA ALA A 98 17.31 -25.06 19.33
C ALA A 98 15.80 -25.05 19.02
N GLU A 99 15.33 -24.08 18.22
CA GLU A 99 13.91 -23.88 17.99
C GLU A 99 13.34 -24.60 16.76
N ILE A 100 14.17 -24.82 15.74
CA ILE A 100 13.78 -25.41 14.45
C ILE A 100 14.34 -26.83 14.34
N VAL A 101 15.67 -26.98 14.39
CA VAL A 101 16.34 -28.26 14.08
C VAL A 101 16.12 -29.30 15.18
N GLN A 102 16.23 -28.89 16.44
CA GLN A 102 16.17 -29.77 17.61
C GLN A 102 14.79 -29.82 18.26
N ASN A 103 13.78 -29.18 17.67
CA ASN A 103 12.44 -29.11 18.24
C ASN A 103 11.54 -30.21 17.69
N PRO A 104 11.32 -31.32 18.42
CA PRO A 104 10.51 -32.43 17.93
C PRO A 104 9.03 -32.07 17.74
N LYS A 105 8.57 -30.95 18.33
CA LYS A 105 7.17 -30.53 18.32
C LYS A 105 6.85 -29.57 17.17
N LEU A 106 7.83 -29.24 16.32
CA LEU A 106 7.66 -28.27 15.25
C LEU A 106 6.54 -28.64 14.27
N GLY A 107 6.31 -29.94 14.03
CA GLY A 107 5.24 -30.46 13.18
C GLY A 107 3.88 -30.58 13.85
N GLU A 108 3.79 -30.45 15.18
CA GLU A 108 2.54 -30.62 15.92
C GLU A 108 1.70 -29.35 15.87
N PHE A 109 0.48 -29.41 15.31
CA PHE A 109 -0.39 -28.23 15.24
C PHE A 109 -0.71 -27.65 16.63
N GLY A 110 -0.81 -28.51 17.66
CA GLY A 110 -1.03 -28.08 19.05
C GLY A 110 0.13 -27.28 19.65
N TYR A 111 1.34 -27.39 19.10
CA TYR A 111 2.51 -26.63 19.55
C TYR A 111 2.32 -25.12 19.36
N ILE A 112 1.55 -24.72 18.33
CA ILE A 112 1.27 -23.32 18.00
C ILE A 112 0.58 -22.59 19.16
N PHE A 113 -0.30 -23.27 19.88
CA PHE A 113 -1.12 -22.67 20.94
C PHE A 113 -0.45 -22.67 22.32
N ARG A 114 0.78 -23.18 22.46
CA ARG A 114 1.49 -23.21 23.75
C ARG A 114 1.88 -21.82 24.25
N ASN A 115 2.02 -20.84 23.34
CA ASN A 115 2.27 -19.44 23.69
C ASN A 115 1.34 -18.52 22.89
N LEU A 116 0.18 -18.22 23.47
CA LEU A 116 -0.83 -17.34 22.86
C LEU A 116 -0.30 -15.94 22.54
N SER A 117 0.60 -15.41 23.37
CA SER A 117 1.19 -14.07 23.15
C SER A 117 2.15 -14.00 21.95
N GLY A 118 2.67 -15.16 21.52
CA GLY A 118 3.67 -15.28 20.46
C GLY A 118 3.28 -16.22 19.33
N ILE A 119 1.98 -16.44 19.09
CA ILE A 119 1.45 -17.49 18.20
C ILE A 119 1.99 -17.43 16.76
N LEU A 120 2.36 -16.23 16.29
CA LEU A 120 2.80 -16.03 14.92
C LEU A 120 4.08 -16.80 14.58
N ARG A 121 5.07 -16.83 15.49
CA ARG A 121 6.36 -17.49 15.21
C ARG A 121 6.22 -19.01 15.12
N PRO A 122 5.60 -19.72 16.10
CA PRO A 122 5.31 -21.15 15.98
C PRO A 122 4.44 -21.49 14.78
N LEU A 123 3.45 -20.65 14.44
CA LEU A 123 2.62 -20.85 13.25
C LEU A 123 3.47 -20.79 11.96
N ILE A 124 4.33 -19.78 11.83
CA ILE A 124 5.22 -19.63 10.68
C ILE A 124 6.17 -20.82 10.57
N TYR A 125 6.77 -21.27 11.67
CA TYR A 125 7.67 -22.43 11.67
C TYR A 125 6.95 -23.74 11.37
N TRP A 126 5.72 -23.92 11.87
CA TRP A 126 4.90 -25.08 11.54
C TRP A 126 4.58 -25.15 10.04
N ILE A 127 4.23 -24.01 9.42
CA ILE A 127 4.01 -23.92 7.98
C ILE A 127 5.32 -24.23 7.22
N ALA A 128 6.43 -23.61 7.62
CA ALA A 128 7.74 -23.81 7.00
C ALA A 128 8.20 -25.28 7.08
N PHE A 129 7.96 -25.95 8.20
CA PHE A 129 8.25 -27.36 8.41
C PHE A 129 7.50 -28.26 7.40
N HIS A 130 6.19 -28.05 7.23
CA HIS A 130 5.40 -28.84 6.28
C HIS A 130 5.78 -28.58 4.82
N ILE A 131 6.07 -27.33 4.46
CA ILE A 131 6.57 -26.99 3.12
C ILE A 131 7.95 -27.64 2.88
N SER A 132 8.83 -27.62 3.89
CA SER A 132 10.16 -28.22 3.81
C SER A 132 10.12 -29.73 3.64
N ASN A 133 9.18 -30.42 4.30
CA ASN A 133 8.99 -31.85 4.11
C ASN A 133 8.38 -32.20 2.75
N PHE A 134 7.61 -31.29 2.15
CA PHE A 134 7.05 -31.49 0.81
C PHE A 134 8.08 -31.28 -0.30
N PHE A 135 9.02 -30.35 -0.11
CA PHE A 135 10.14 -30.09 -1.03
C PHE A 135 11.47 -30.46 -0.36
N PRO A 136 11.76 -31.77 -0.18
CA PRO A 136 13.02 -32.19 0.40
C PRO A 136 14.17 -31.71 -0.48
N HIS A 137 15.14 -31.03 0.13
CA HIS A 137 16.30 -30.51 -0.57
C HIS A 137 17.55 -31.19 -0.05
N PHE A 138 18.30 -31.81 -0.97
CA PHE A 138 19.54 -32.54 -0.71
C PHE A 138 19.44 -33.75 0.24
N PRO A 139 20.21 -34.82 0.01
CA PRO A 139 20.09 -36.07 0.77
C PRO A 139 20.57 -36.01 2.23
N TYR A 140 21.13 -34.88 2.70
CA TYR A 140 21.83 -34.80 3.99
C TYR A 140 21.24 -33.79 4.99
N GLU A 141 20.28 -32.94 4.60
CA GLU A 141 19.60 -32.03 5.52
C GLU A 141 18.09 -32.30 5.53
N PRO A 142 17.50 -32.65 6.69
CA PRO A 142 16.07 -32.94 6.78
C PRO A 142 15.19 -31.70 6.63
N LEU A 143 15.75 -30.49 6.83
CA LEU A 143 15.05 -29.22 6.76
C LEU A 143 15.83 -28.24 5.89
N ASN A 144 15.13 -27.50 5.03
CA ASN A 144 15.74 -26.53 4.13
C ASN A 144 15.78 -25.13 4.78
N PRO A 145 16.96 -24.57 5.11
CA PRO A 145 17.08 -23.27 5.76
C PRO A 145 16.43 -22.11 4.99
N LEU A 146 16.39 -22.18 3.66
CA LEU A 146 15.79 -21.17 2.81
C LEU A 146 14.31 -20.99 3.14
N ILE A 147 13.58 -22.09 3.34
CA ILE A 147 12.13 -22.06 3.61
C ILE A 147 11.82 -21.34 4.92
N PHE A 148 12.66 -21.54 5.94
CA PHE A 148 12.53 -20.86 7.23
C PHE A 148 12.92 -19.38 7.18
N ARG A 149 13.66 -18.94 6.15
CA ARG A 149 14.06 -17.54 5.93
C ARG A 149 13.06 -16.73 5.13
N ILE A 150 12.28 -17.37 4.24
CA ILE A 150 11.27 -16.70 3.41
C ILE A 150 10.35 -15.77 4.25
N PRO A 151 9.78 -16.21 5.39
CA PRO A 151 8.91 -15.35 6.19
C PRO A 151 9.60 -14.07 6.67
N ASN A 152 10.88 -14.16 7.07
CA ASN A 152 11.67 -13.01 7.51
C ASN A 152 11.90 -12.04 6.35
N ILE A 153 12.23 -12.55 5.16
CA ILE A 153 12.42 -11.74 3.95
C ILE A 153 11.11 -11.02 3.59
N LEU A 154 9.97 -11.73 3.62
CA LEU A 154 8.66 -11.16 3.33
C LEU A 154 8.26 -10.08 4.35
N LEU A 155 8.51 -10.31 5.64
CA LEU A 155 8.29 -9.31 6.70
C LEU A 155 9.21 -8.09 6.52
N HIS A 156 10.46 -8.29 6.10
CA HIS A 156 11.39 -7.20 5.83
C HIS A 156 10.93 -6.35 4.63
N ILE A 157 10.49 -7.00 3.55
CA ILE A 157 9.90 -6.32 2.38
C ILE A 157 8.66 -5.53 2.79
N GLY A 158 7.72 -6.18 3.49
CA GLY A 158 6.48 -5.56 3.94
C GLY A 158 6.71 -4.35 4.84
N SER A 159 7.58 -4.48 5.84
CA SER A 159 7.89 -3.38 6.77
C SER A 159 8.63 -2.22 6.09
N THR A 160 9.59 -2.50 5.21
CA THR A 160 10.31 -1.47 4.44
C THR A 160 9.36 -0.69 3.53
N ILE A 161 8.48 -1.39 2.80
CA ILE A 161 7.47 -0.75 1.94
C ILE A 161 6.49 0.09 2.78
N LEU A 162 6.05 -0.42 3.93
CA LEU A 162 5.16 0.31 4.84
C LEU A 162 5.81 1.60 5.34
N ILE A 163 7.07 1.53 5.79
CA ILE A 163 7.84 2.70 6.23
C ILE A 163 8.00 3.71 5.10
N PHE A 164 8.34 3.24 3.89
CA PHE A 164 8.42 4.09 2.70
C PHE A 164 7.11 4.86 2.46
N PHE A 165 5.95 4.20 2.55
CA PHE A 165 4.65 4.87 2.42
C PHE A 165 4.36 5.88 3.54
N ILE A 166 4.71 5.55 4.78
CA ILE A 166 4.57 6.46 5.93
C ILE A 166 5.40 7.72 5.68
N LEU A 167 6.66 7.57 5.30
CA LEU A 167 7.56 8.69 4.99
C LEU A 167 7.00 9.55 3.85
N LEU A 168 6.58 8.94 2.74
CA LEU A 168 5.96 9.67 1.63
C LEU A 168 4.74 10.48 2.08
N LYS A 169 3.91 9.92 2.96
CA LYS A 169 2.72 10.61 3.48
C LYS A 169 3.09 11.79 4.38
N ILE A 170 4.10 11.63 5.23
CA ILE A 170 4.62 12.70 6.09
C ILE A 170 5.22 13.83 5.26
N TYR A 171 6.08 13.51 4.29
CA TYR A 171 6.74 14.51 3.45
C TYR A 171 5.76 15.26 2.54
N LYS A 172 4.78 14.58 1.93
CA LYS A 172 3.74 15.28 1.13
C LYS A 172 2.92 16.26 1.96
N LYS A 173 2.65 15.95 3.23
CA LYS A 173 1.90 16.85 4.13
C LYS A 173 2.67 18.15 4.40
N ARG A 174 4.01 18.10 4.43
CA ARG A 174 4.88 19.23 4.78
C ARG A 174 5.05 20.28 3.67
N PHE A 175 4.84 19.91 2.40
CA PHE A 175 4.97 20.84 1.27
C PHE A 175 3.65 21.43 0.77
N VAL A 176 2.51 21.00 1.35
CA VAL A 176 1.15 21.44 0.97
C VAL A 176 0.49 22.23 2.10
N SER A 177 1.20 22.51 3.20
CA SER A 177 0.81 23.47 4.24
C SER A 177 1.66 24.72 4.15
#